data_AF-A0A4S0GSD3-F1
#
_entry.id   AF-A0A4S0GSD3-F1
#
_cell.length_a   1.000
_cell.length_b   1.000
_cell.length_c   1.000
_cell.angle_alpha   90.00
_cell.angle_beta   90.00
_cell.angle_gamma   90.00
#
_symmetry.space_group_name_H-M   'P 1'
#
loop_
_entity.id
_entity.type
_entity.pdbx_description
1 polymer ?
#
loop_
_entity_poly.entity_id
_entity_poly.type
_entity_poly.pdbx_seq_one_letter_code
_entity_poly.pdbx_strand_id
1 'polypeptide(L)'
;MVPERRSDSIRWWRGLFRLGLVAAVGVASSVVEAREEAPDLGPPMRFAVVRSSAPGCEPNCPEWIAAEGTIEADTPALFRRLLKALGARQLPIVVNSPGGNVDAALQLGRTIRRAKLDIAVGTTEFSGCSPEMKNCRDDDSKAAPYLGIAYDSGAMCNSACPLMFAGGVRRVVGEWAFLGVHQITTTYHREKLLYRTTYRIVNGKKKVISTRIVSRKNAGSYKTYEMSKAVEKRLSGYLKEMGIGQSVLEVMKATPASDIRQIEPEDMLEMKLVTSLDTLDLLAGKSICQHSPAPANCREMPANGNARPAEVAAVEVKPAAPLSRPEQEMRFVLVRGSNPLCNPDCPEWISAEGTIVAGTPDRLRELLDTVGGLRLPLVINSPGGDVQAALAAGRLIRERRLDIAVARTDFLDCDPGAAGCSAKEELHDGLTVDAGAECDAACAVMIAGGARRLVGASAHLRVHSMGMEEKVRAYLDEMAIGPGLFAAMQSAQYASHRELSRDELQKFGLTTGPQSVDALTGATICRSSPKPDNCRVLPSANAEAEAPAKL
;
A
#
# COMPACT_ATOMS: atom_id res chain seq x y z
N MET A 1 -6.34 -62.03 74.10
CA MET A 1 -6.77 -63.07 73.13
C MET A 1 -7.87 -62.48 72.25
N VAL A 2 -7.67 -62.61 70.94
CA VAL A 2 -8.54 -62.36 69.75
C VAL A 2 -9.77 -63.32 69.78
N PRO A 3 -10.84 -63.29 68.92
CA PRO A 3 -11.18 -62.53 67.68
C PRO A 3 -12.57 -61.82 67.67
N GLU A 4 -12.93 -60.85 66.78
CA GLU A 4 -13.17 -60.85 65.29
C GLU A 4 -14.54 -61.51 64.93
N ARG A 5 -15.48 -60.98 64.12
CA ARG A 5 -15.45 -60.61 62.68
C ARG A 5 -16.72 -59.89 62.18
N ARG A 6 -16.55 -59.31 60.99
CA ARG A 6 -17.36 -58.42 60.13
C ARG A 6 -18.16 -59.16 59.02
N SER A 7 -18.98 -58.38 58.29
CA SER A 7 -19.20 -58.40 56.81
C SER A 7 -20.21 -59.44 56.26
N ASP A 8 -21.09 -59.22 55.27
CA ASP A 8 -21.40 -58.16 54.29
C ASP A 8 -22.84 -58.37 53.76
N SER A 9 -23.49 -57.35 53.16
CA SER A 9 -24.73 -57.53 52.38
C SER A 9 -24.71 -56.74 51.07
N ILE A 10 -24.83 -57.46 49.94
CA ILE A 10 -24.98 -56.97 48.56
C ILE A 10 -26.12 -57.76 47.87
N ARG A 11 -27.00 -57.03 47.13
CA ARG A 11 -27.89 -57.37 45.98
C ARG A 11 -29.37 -57.00 46.20
N TRP A 12 -29.88 -55.94 45.58
CA TRP A 12 -30.39 -55.79 44.18
C TRP A 12 -31.75 -56.46 43.93
N TRP A 13 -32.81 -55.68 43.66
CA TRP A 13 -33.90 -56.01 42.71
C TRP A 13 -34.44 -54.75 42.01
N ARG A 14 -34.90 -54.94 40.76
CA ARG A 14 -35.26 -53.98 39.70
C ARG A 14 -36.74 -53.55 39.73
N GLY A 15 -37.07 -52.42 39.07
CA GLY A 15 -38.39 -52.13 38.46
C GLY A 15 -38.84 -50.66 38.58
N LEU A 16 -38.54 -49.77 37.62
CA LEU A 16 -39.35 -49.34 36.44
C LEU A 16 -40.16 -48.03 36.65
N PHE A 17 -39.76 -47.00 35.90
CA PHE A 17 -40.51 -45.90 35.28
C PHE A 17 -41.37 -44.93 36.13
N ARG A 18 -41.00 -43.63 36.13
CA ARG A 18 -41.70 -42.57 35.35
C ARG A 18 -41.12 -41.16 35.63
N LEU A 19 -41.00 -40.38 34.54
CA LEU A 19 -40.90 -38.90 34.43
C LEU A 19 -39.74 -38.21 35.17
N GLY A 20 -38.98 -37.26 34.61
CA GLY A 20 -39.02 -36.51 33.37
C GLY A 20 -37.85 -35.52 33.44
N LEU A 21 -37.22 -35.23 32.30
CA LEU A 21 -36.02 -34.41 32.12
C LEU A 21 -36.00 -33.13 32.98
N VAL A 22 -34.94 -32.95 33.78
CA VAL A 22 -34.41 -31.63 34.12
C VAL A 22 -33.17 -31.42 33.26
N ALA A 23 -33.25 -30.46 32.35
CA ALA A 23 -32.18 -30.06 31.46
C ALA A 23 -31.01 -29.49 32.27
N ALA A 24 -29.87 -30.17 32.23
CA ALA A 24 -28.60 -29.57 32.60
C ALA A 24 -28.19 -28.62 31.47
N VAL A 25 -28.47 -27.32 31.64
CA VAL A 25 -27.91 -26.26 30.80
C VAL A 25 -26.41 -26.22 31.04
N GLY A 26 -25.66 -26.97 30.23
CA GLY A 26 -24.22 -26.82 30.13
C GLY A 26 -23.94 -25.51 29.40
N VAL A 27 -23.55 -24.48 30.15
CA VAL A 27 -22.96 -23.27 29.56
C VAL A 27 -21.61 -23.68 28.98
N ALA A 28 -21.61 -24.07 27.70
CA ALA A 28 -20.40 -24.14 26.91
C ALA A 28 -19.93 -22.71 26.67
N SER A 29 -19.08 -22.20 27.56
CA SER A 29 -18.33 -20.98 27.30
C SER A 29 -17.36 -21.25 26.15
N SER A 30 -17.78 -20.95 24.93
CA SER A 30 -16.88 -20.78 23.80
C SER A 30 -15.97 -19.60 24.12
N VAL A 31 -14.76 -19.88 24.57
CA VAL A 31 -13.69 -18.90 24.62
C VAL A 31 -13.35 -18.59 23.17
N VAL A 32 -13.88 -17.49 22.66
CA VAL A 32 -13.40 -16.89 21.42
C VAL A 32 -11.98 -16.43 21.70
N GLU A 33 -11.01 -17.22 21.27
CA GLU A 33 -9.61 -16.79 21.24
C GLU A 33 -9.52 -15.71 20.16
N ALA A 34 -9.59 -14.46 20.60
CA ALA A 34 -9.28 -13.31 19.76
C ALA A 34 -7.83 -13.48 19.27
N ARG A 35 -7.67 -13.91 18.02
CA ARG A 35 -6.40 -13.81 17.30
C ARG A 35 -6.21 -12.33 16.99
N GLU A 36 -5.18 -11.74 17.56
CA GLU A 36 -4.71 -10.41 17.20
C GLU A 36 -4.29 -10.47 15.72
N GLU A 37 -5.04 -9.81 14.84
CA GLU A 37 -4.76 -9.77 13.40
C GLU A 37 -3.40 -9.12 13.14
N ALA A 38 -2.60 -9.72 12.25
CA ALA A 38 -1.40 -9.09 11.74
C ALA A 38 -1.78 -7.76 11.08
N PRO A 39 -0.92 -6.73 11.11
CA PRO A 39 -1.21 -5.48 10.41
C PRO A 39 -1.51 -5.80 8.94
N ASP A 40 -2.68 -5.37 8.47
CA ASP A 40 -3.09 -5.50 7.08
C ASP A 40 -2.23 -4.54 6.24
N LEU A 41 -1.16 -5.09 5.67
CA LEU A 41 -0.23 -4.37 4.79
C LEU A 41 -0.72 -4.38 3.32
N GLY A 42 -1.96 -4.82 3.08
CA GLY A 42 -2.50 -5.06 1.75
C GLY A 42 -2.37 -6.52 1.31
N PRO A 43 -2.77 -6.83 0.06
CA PRO A 43 -2.94 -8.20 -0.42
C PRO A 43 -1.64 -9.03 -0.36
N PRO A 44 -1.73 -10.35 -0.16
CA PRO A 44 -0.56 -11.23 -0.10
C PRO A 44 0.21 -11.22 -1.41
N MET A 45 1.53 -11.40 -1.34
CA MET A 45 2.41 -11.32 -2.51
C MET A 45 2.06 -12.39 -3.54
N ARG A 46 1.83 -11.94 -4.77
CA ARG A 46 1.53 -12.78 -5.94
C ARG A 46 2.68 -12.78 -6.91
N PHE A 47 2.81 -13.89 -7.62
CA PHE A 47 3.79 -14.02 -8.70
C PHE A 47 3.10 -14.33 -10.02
N ALA A 48 3.50 -13.62 -11.08
CA ALA A 48 3.01 -13.83 -12.43
C ALA A 48 4.16 -13.74 -13.44
N VAL A 49 4.14 -14.60 -14.45
CA VAL A 49 5.05 -14.45 -15.62
C VAL A 49 4.37 -13.53 -16.60
N VAL A 50 5.07 -12.47 -16.99
CA VAL A 50 4.55 -11.41 -17.84
C VAL A 50 5.44 -11.27 -19.07
N ARG A 51 4.84 -11.09 -20.23
CA ARG A 51 5.49 -10.71 -21.50
C ARG A 51 5.11 -9.26 -21.79
N SER A 52 6.08 -8.49 -22.28
CA SER A 52 5.83 -7.11 -22.67
C SER A 52 4.73 -7.01 -23.73
N SER A 53 3.76 -6.14 -23.50
CA SER A 53 2.79 -5.67 -24.48
C SER A 53 3.19 -4.34 -25.12
N ALA A 54 4.38 -3.83 -24.82
CA ALA A 54 4.84 -2.53 -25.29
C ALA A 54 4.95 -2.50 -26.84
N PRO A 55 4.38 -1.47 -27.51
CA PRO A 55 4.47 -1.35 -28.96
C PRO A 55 5.92 -1.32 -29.46
N GLY A 56 6.22 -2.20 -30.41
CA GLY A 56 7.53 -2.31 -31.08
C GLY A 56 8.49 -3.37 -30.52
N CYS A 57 8.06 -4.21 -29.56
CA CYS A 57 8.87 -5.35 -29.12
C CYS A 57 8.66 -6.62 -29.96
N GLU A 58 7.50 -6.80 -30.60
CA GLU A 58 7.24 -8.00 -31.40
C GLU A 58 8.15 -8.07 -32.63
N PRO A 59 8.61 -9.27 -33.05
CA PRO A 59 8.19 -10.59 -32.55
C PRO A 59 8.90 -11.06 -31.26
N ASN A 60 9.96 -10.37 -30.83
CA ASN A 60 10.84 -10.79 -29.73
C ASN A 60 10.70 -9.87 -28.52
N CYS A 61 9.75 -10.15 -27.62
CA CYS A 61 9.48 -9.31 -26.47
C CYS A 61 10.12 -9.84 -25.18
N PRO A 62 10.47 -8.95 -24.23
CA PRO A 62 11.01 -9.36 -22.94
C PRO A 62 9.91 -9.93 -22.05
N GLU A 63 10.30 -10.88 -21.20
CA GLU A 63 9.48 -11.48 -20.17
C GLU A 63 10.09 -11.24 -18.78
N TRP A 64 9.25 -11.15 -17.74
CA TRP A 64 9.68 -11.01 -16.35
C TRP A 64 8.73 -11.73 -15.38
N ILE A 65 9.13 -11.82 -14.12
CA ILE A 65 8.28 -12.24 -13.01
C ILE A 65 7.80 -10.98 -12.28
N ALA A 66 6.52 -10.67 -12.36
CA ALA A 66 5.90 -9.67 -11.49
C ALA A 66 5.76 -10.26 -10.08
N ALA A 67 6.21 -9.55 -9.05
CA ALA A 67 6.20 -9.95 -7.65
C ALA A 67 5.60 -8.81 -6.80
N GLU A 68 4.29 -8.82 -6.61
CA GLU A 68 3.56 -7.68 -6.04
C GLU A 68 2.75 -8.06 -4.81
N GLY A 69 2.82 -7.26 -3.75
CA GLY A 69 2.06 -7.42 -2.51
C GLY A 69 2.90 -7.73 -1.26
N THR A 70 2.22 -8.10 -0.17
CA THR A 70 2.77 -8.34 1.16
C THR A 70 3.54 -9.67 1.23
N ILE A 71 4.77 -9.66 1.73
CA ILE A 71 5.56 -10.88 1.95
C ILE A 71 4.98 -11.62 3.16
N GLU A 72 4.36 -12.76 2.93
CA GLU A 72 3.80 -13.63 3.95
C GLU A 72 4.67 -14.88 4.18
N ALA A 73 4.32 -15.66 5.20
CA ALA A 73 5.08 -16.86 5.57
C ALA A 73 5.14 -17.93 4.46
N ASP A 74 4.11 -17.98 3.60
CA ASP A 74 3.98 -18.96 2.51
C ASP A 74 4.51 -18.46 1.15
N THR A 75 4.77 -17.15 1.00
CA THR A 75 5.34 -16.53 -0.21
C THR A 75 6.58 -17.26 -0.76
N PRO A 76 7.56 -17.72 0.06
CA PRO A 76 8.70 -18.49 -0.45
C PRO A 76 8.32 -19.83 -1.10
N ALA A 77 7.23 -20.47 -0.64
CA ALA A 77 6.73 -21.70 -1.25
C ALA A 77 6.08 -21.42 -2.62
N LEU A 78 5.32 -20.32 -2.74
CA LEU A 78 4.73 -19.88 -4.01
C LEU A 78 5.82 -19.58 -5.04
N PHE A 79 6.86 -18.82 -4.65
CA PHE A 79 7.97 -18.50 -5.54
C PHE A 79 8.72 -19.74 -6.03
N ARG A 80 9.03 -20.69 -5.15
CA ARG A 80 9.68 -21.96 -5.54
C ARG A 80 8.84 -22.78 -6.51
N ARG A 81 7.51 -22.80 -6.34
CA ARG A 81 6.60 -23.47 -7.28
C ARG A 81 6.66 -22.82 -8.66
N LEU A 82 6.67 -21.48 -8.73
CA LEU A 82 6.82 -20.75 -9.98
C LEU A 82 8.15 -21.08 -10.67
N LEU A 83 9.28 -21.00 -9.95
CA LEU A 83 10.59 -21.32 -10.52
C LEU A 83 10.66 -22.76 -11.05
N LYS A 84 10.04 -23.71 -10.34
CA LYS A 84 9.93 -25.10 -10.83
C LYS A 84 9.13 -25.19 -12.13
N ALA A 85 8.07 -24.39 -12.29
CA ALA A 85 7.29 -24.33 -13.52
C ALA A 85 8.04 -23.65 -14.67
N LEU A 86 8.90 -22.67 -14.38
CA LEU A 86 9.76 -22.00 -15.36
C LEU A 86 10.92 -22.89 -15.86
N GLY A 87 11.35 -23.87 -15.05
CA GLY A 87 12.43 -24.78 -15.41
C GLY A 87 13.77 -24.05 -15.51
N ALA A 88 14.42 -24.11 -16.66
CA ALA A 88 15.72 -23.47 -16.90
C ALA A 88 15.61 -21.98 -17.26
N ARG A 89 14.39 -21.44 -17.45
CA ARG A 89 14.17 -20.04 -17.83
C ARG A 89 14.56 -19.12 -16.67
N GLN A 90 15.46 -18.19 -16.94
CA GLN A 90 15.88 -17.15 -16.00
C GLN A 90 15.19 -15.84 -16.41
N LEU A 91 14.20 -15.44 -15.63
CA LEU A 91 13.45 -14.21 -15.85
C LEU A 91 13.79 -13.22 -14.72
N PRO A 92 14.03 -11.93 -15.04
CA PRO A 92 14.20 -10.91 -14.01
C PRO A 92 12.91 -10.77 -13.20
N ILE A 93 13.05 -10.29 -11.98
CA ILE A 93 11.93 -10.02 -11.08
C ILE A 93 11.66 -8.51 -11.07
N VAL A 94 10.41 -8.13 -11.24
CA VAL A 94 9.92 -6.77 -11.03
C VAL A 94 9.08 -6.79 -9.76
N VAL A 95 9.55 -6.12 -8.71
CA VAL A 95 8.95 -6.16 -7.37
C VAL A 95 8.31 -4.83 -6.98
N ASN A 96 7.08 -4.92 -6.45
CA ASN A 96 6.43 -3.84 -5.71
C ASN A 96 5.84 -4.40 -4.40
N SER A 97 6.45 -4.07 -3.26
CA SER A 97 6.08 -4.66 -1.98
C SER A 97 6.25 -3.69 -0.80
N PRO A 98 5.22 -3.60 0.08
CA PRO A 98 5.33 -2.85 1.34
C PRO A 98 6.21 -3.56 2.38
N GLY A 99 6.63 -4.80 2.13
CA GLY A 99 7.36 -5.65 3.06
C GLY A 99 6.50 -6.73 3.68
N GLY A 100 6.72 -7.06 4.96
CA GLY A 100 6.01 -8.12 5.68
C GLY A 100 6.93 -9.01 6.51
N ASN A 101 6.80 -10.32 6.34
CA ASN A 101 7.50 -11.33 7.13
C ASN A 101 9.01 -11.38 6.79
N VAL A 102 9.84 -10.98 7.75
CA VAL A 102 11.31 -10.96 7.63
C VAL A 102 11.89 -12.32 7.27
N ASP A 103 11.43 -13.40 7.90
CA ASP A 103 11.97 -14.74 7.65
C ASP A 103 11.65 -15.25 6.25
N ALA A 104 10.47 -14.92 5.73
CA ALA A 104 10.09 -15.20 4.36
C ALA A 104 10.92 -14.36 3.38
N ALA A 105 11.14 -13.07 3.65
CA ALA A 105 11.97 -12.20 2.80
C ALA A 105 13.42 -12.72 2.69
N LEU A 106 14.02 -13.15 3.80
CA LEU A 106 15.36 -13.76 3.81
C LEU A 106 15.40 -15.07 3.00
N GLN A 107 14.33 -15.88 3.06
CA GLN A 107 14.23 -17.11 2.27
C GLN A 107 14.07 -16.83 0.78
N LEU A 108 13.26 -15.81 0.42
CA LEU A 108 13.10 -15.35 -0.95
C LEU A 108 14.43 -14.87 -1.51
N GLY A 109 15.13 -13.96 -0.81
CA GLY A 109 16.42 -13.46 -1.31
C GLY A 109 17.49 -14.54 -1.48
N ARG A 110 17.57 -15.54 -0.58
CA ARG A 110 18.43 -16.72 -0.82
C ARG A 110 18.01 -17.54 -2.05
N THR A 111 16.70 -17.64 -2.30
CA THR A 111 16.17 -18.38 -3.45
C THR A 111 16.46 -17.63 -4.76
N ILE A 112 16.26 -16.31 -4.78
CA ILE A 112 16.62 -15.41 -5.88
C ILE A 112 18.12 -15.52 -6.19
N ARG A 113 18.98 -15.42 -5.17
CA ARG A 113 20.43 -15.52 -5.32
C ARG A 113 20.87 -16.87 -5.89
N ARG A 114 20.32 -17.97 -5.37
CA ARG A 114 20.62 -19.32 -5.88
C ARG A 114 20.17 -19.52 -7.32
N ALA A 115 19.04 -18.93 -7.69
CA ALA A 115 18.50 -18.98 -9.05
C ALA A 115 19.20 -17.99 -10.01
N LYS A 116 20.14 -17.17 -9.50
CA LYS A 116 20.89 -16.15 -10.26
C LYS A 116 19.99 -15.16 -10.98
N LEU A 117 18.90 -14.75 -10.35
CA LEU A 117 17.93 -13.85 -10.97
C LEU A 117 18.32 -12.39 -10.69
N ASP A 118 18.06 -11.56 -11.69
CA ASP A 118 18.09 -10.10 -11.53
C ASP A 118 16.77 -9.62 -10.94
N ILE A 119 16.81 -8.46 -10.27
CA ILE A 119 15.65 -7.88 -9.64
C ILE A 119 15.66 -6.36 -9.78
N ALA A 120 14.50 -5.80 -10.08
CA ALA A 120 14.25 -4.38 -10.07
C ALA A 120 13.00 -4.02 -9.28
N VAL A 121 13.01 -2.85 -8.64
CA VAL A 121 11.80 -2.27 -8.06
C VAL A 121 11.00 -1.61 -9.19
N GLY A 122 9.73 -2.00 -9.31
CA GLY A 122 8.85 -1.57 -10.38
C GLY A 122 7.45 -2.17 -10.22
N THR A 123 6.48 -1.58 -10.91
CA THR A 123 5.10 -2.03 -10.99
C THR A 123 4.86 -2.66 -12.36
N THR A 124 4.05 -3.70 -12.40
CA THR A 124 3.55 -4.33 -13.63
C THR A 124 2.11 -3.93 -13.86
N GLU A 125 1.85 -3.18 -14.93
CA GLU A 125 0.50 -2.98 -15.42
C GLU A 125 0.12 -4.08 -16.42
N PHE A 126 -0.86 -4.89 -16.05
CA PHE A 126 -1.36 -5.97 -16.88
C PHE A 126 -2.26 -5.46 -18.01
N SER A 127 -2.07 -5.99 -19.22
CA SER A 127 -2.90 -5.72 -20.38
C SER A 127 -3.90 -6.85 -20.61
N GLY A 128 -5.20 -6.53 -20.58
CA GLY A 128 -6.28 -7.50 -20.79
C GLY A 128 -6.55 -8.38 -19.57
N CYS A 129 -5.68 -9.34 -19.29
CA CYS A 129 -5.84 -10.26 -18.15
C CYS A 129 -4.81 -10.00 -17.05
N SER A 130 -5.29 -9.97 -15.81
CA SER A 130 -4.48 -9.84 -14.60
C SER A 130 -4.65 -11.07 -13.71
N PRO A 131 -3.71 -11.34 -12.80
CA PRO A 131 -3.81 -12.44 -11.84
C PRO A 131 -5.00 -12.35 -10.87
N GLU A 132 -5.67 -11.20 -10.79
CA GLU A 132 -6.75 -10.91 -9.85
C GLU A 132 -8.15 -11.19 -10.43
N MET A 133 -8.26 -11.17 -11.76
CA MET A 133 -9.53 -11.38 -12.44
C MET A 133 -9.98 -12.84 -12.36
N LYS A 134 -11.16 -13.06 -11.77
CA LYS A 134 -11.84 -14.36 -11.78
C LYS A 134 -12.28 -14.69 -13.21
N ASN A 135 -12.02 -15.91 -13.67
CA ASN A 135 -12.37 -16.41 -15.01
C ASN A 135 -11.66 -15.74 -16.21
N CYS A 136 -10.50 -15.09 -16.01
CA CYS A 136 -9.72 -14.51 -17.13
C CYS A 136 -8.95 -15.55 -17.98
N ARG A 137 -9.22 -16.85 -17.79
CA ARG A 137 -8.52 -17.91 -18.51
C ARG A 137 -9.54 -18.94 -18.98
N ASP A 138 -9.90 -18.86 -20.26
CA ASP A 138 -10.58 -19.95 -20.96
C ASP A 138 -9.58 -21.08 -21.32
N ASP A 139 -10.11 -22.28 -21.41
CA ASP A 139 -9.49 -23.60 -21.19
C ASP A 139 -8.32 -24.05 -22.10
N ASP A 140 -7.77 -23.20 -22.97
CA ASP A 140 -6.79 -23.63 -23.99
C ASP A 140 -5.36 -23.06 -23.85
N SER A 141 -5.05 -22.31 -22.79
CA SER A 141 -3.72 -21.66 -22.64
C SER A 141 -3.01 -21.95 -21.32
N LYS A 142 -2.66 -23.21 -21.05
CA LYS A 142 -1.76 -23.58 -19.94
C LYS A 142 -0.31 -23.10 -20.11
N ALA A 143 0.01 -22.26 -21.10
CA ALA A 143 1.38 -21.88 -21.44
C ALA A 143 1.61 -20.40 -21.82
N ALA A 144 0.57 -19.56 -21.91
CA ALA A 144 0.75 -18.15 -22.29
C ALA A 144 1.07 -17.29 -21.05
N PRO A 145 2.17 -16.53 -21.04
CA PRO A 145 2.42 -15.53 -19.99
C PRO A 145 1.34 -14.45 -20.04
N TYR A 146 1.10 -13.78 -18.90
CA TYR A 146 0.27 -12.57 -18.90
C TYR A 146 0.93 -11.50 -19.80
N LEU A 147 0.14 -10.56 -20.31
CA LEU A 147 0.67 -9.43 -21.06
C LEU A 147 0.71 -8.21 -20.13
N GLY A 148 1.70 -7.34 -20.29
CA GLY A 148 1.77 -6.11 -19.50
C GLY A 148 2.97 -5.23 -19.83
N ILE A 149 3.07 -4.10 -19.13
CA ILE A 149 4.19 -3.16 -19.20
C ILE A 149 4.74 -2.98 -17.78
N ALA A 150 6.07 -2.94 -17.65
CA ALA A 150 6.72 -2.64 -16.39
C ALA A 150 7.17 -1.17 -16.37
N TYR A 151 6.93 -0.47 -15.28
CA TYR A 151 7.41 0.90 -15.04
C TYR A 151 7.82 1.06 -13.57
N ASP A 152 8.69 2.02 -13.27
CA ASP A 152 9.25 2.23 -11.92
C ASP A 152 8.47 3.26 -11.09
N SER A 153 7.69 4.12 -11.73
CA SER A 153 6.94 5.19 -11.07
C SER A 153 6.02 4.71 -9.94
N GLY A 154 6.27 5.18 -8.72
CA GLY A 154 5.47 4.87 -7.53
C GLY A 154 5.67 3.45 -7.00
N ALA A 155 6.56 2.65 -7.59
CA ALA A 155 6.87 1.33 -7.11
C ALA A 155 7.68 1.40 -5.82
N MET A 156 7.41 0.51 -4.87
CA MET A 156 8.10 0.51 -3.58
C MET A 156 8.68 -0.85 -3.23
N CYS A 157 9.76 -0.83 -2.45
CA CYS A 157 10.29 -1.99 -1.78
C CYS A 157 10.65 -1.61 -0.34
N ASN A 158 9.67 -1.75 0.56
CA ASN A 158 9.75 -1.25 1.92
C ASN A 158 9.94 -2.35 2.97
N SER A 159 10.44 -1.95 4.14
CA SER A 159 10.52 -2.78 5.35
C SER A 159 11.31 -4.09 5.14
N ALA A 160 10.64 -5.24 5.03
CA ALA A 160 11.27 -6.53 4.78
C ALA A 160 11.61 -6.76 3.29
N CYS A 161 11.01 -6.04 2.35
CA CYS A 161 11.27 -6.20 0.91
C CYS A 161 12.75 -6.01 0.53
N PRO A 162 13.49 -4.99 1.05
CA PRO A 162 14.93 -4.84 0.82
C PRO A 162 15.76 -6.10 1.11
N LEU A 163 15.33 -6.91 2.08
CA LEU A 163 15.99 -8.18 2.39
C LEU A 163 15.77 -9.22 1.30
N MET A 164 14.60 -9.26 0.67
CA MET A 164 14.37 -10.07 -0.53
C MET A 164 15.17 -9.53 -1.71
N PHE A 165 15.10 -8.22 -1.96
CA PHE A 165 15.77 -7.51 -3.05
C PHE A 165 17.28 -7.75 -3.06
N ALA A 166 17.91 -7.79 -1.88
CA ALA A 166 19.32 -8.14 -1.69
C ALA A 166 19.76 -9.44 -2.40
N GLY A 167 18.83 -10.37 -2.59
CA GLY A 167 19.06 -11.64 -3.26
C GLY A 167 19.46 -11.52 -4.73
N GLY A 168 19.07 -10.45 -5.42
CA GLY A 168 19.32 -10.28 -6.85
C GLY A 168 20.79 -10.25 -7.21
N VAL A 169 21.13 -10.74 -8.41
CA VAL A 169 22.49 -10.66 -8.96
C VAL A 169 22.76 -9.24 -9.44
N ARG A 170 21.96 -8.75 -10.40
CA ARG A 170 21.78 -7.33 -10.69
C ARG A 170 20.58 -6.80 -9.91
N ARG A 171 20.76 -5.65 -9.28
CA ARG A 171 19.77 -5.00 -8.40
C ARG A 171 19.62 -3.56 -8.84
N VAL A 172 18.43 -3.20 -9.30
CA VAL A 172 18.14 -1.87 -9.83
C VAL A 172 16.92 -1.29 -9.13
N VAL A 173 16.99 -0.02 -8.75
CA VAL A 173 15.83 0.76 -8.31
C VAL A 173 15.74 1.89 -9.32
N GLY A 174 14.67 1.94 -10.09
CA GLY A 174 14.48 3.01 -11.06
C GLY A 174 14.35 4.37 -10.36
N GLU A 175 14.65 5.44 -11.09
CA GLU A 175 14.68 6.82 -10.57
C GLU A 175 13.39 7.21 -9.82
N TRP A 176 12.26 6.62 -10.22
CA TRP A 176 10.92 6.92 -9.69
C TRP A 176 10.37 5.84 -8.75
N ALA A 177 11.20 4.85 -8.41
CA ALA A 177 10.90 3.79 -7.45
C ALA A 177 11.64 4.04 -6.13
N PHE A 178 11.09 3.57 -5.03
CA PHE A 178 11.66 3.78 -3.70
C PHE A 178 12.01 2.48 -3.00
N LEU A 179 13.12 2.49 -2.28
CA LEU A 179 13.52 1.41 -1.39
C LEU A 179 13.73 2.01 0.01
N GLY A 180 12.89 1.57 0.95
CA GLY A 180 12.85 2.12 2.30
C GLY A 180 13.07 1.07 3.39
N VAL A 181 13.73 1.48 4.48
CA VAL A 181 14.01 0.63 5.65
C VAL A 181 13.54 1.29 6.94
N HIS A 182 13.22 0.46 7.94
CA HIS A 182 12.93 0.89 9.31
C HIS A 182 13.22 -0.22 10.31
N GLN A 183 13.21 0.06 11.62
CA GLN A 183 13.53 -0.94 12.63
C GLN A 183 12.51 -2.08 12.64
N ILE A 184 12.98 -3.32 12.84
CA ILE A 184 12.14 -4.50 12.82
C ILE A 184 11.34 -4.62 14.11
N THR A 185 10.02 -4.75 13.97
CA THR A 185 9.14 -5.03 15.10
C THR A 185 9.09 -6.53 15.38
N THR A 186 9.38 -6.93 16.62
CA THR A 186 9.26 -8.32 17.08
C THR A 186 8.04 -8.49 17.98
N THR A 187 7.11 -9.35 17.61
CA THR A 187 5.93 -9.69 18.42
C THR A 187 6.20 -10.97 19.22
N TYR A 188 6.11 -10.90 20.54
CA TYR A 188 6.25 -12.04 21.44
C TYR A 188 4.86 -12.52 21.86
N HIS A 189 4.55 -13.78 21.56
CA HIS A 189 3.37 -14.46 22.11
C HIS A 189 3.78 -15.24 23.35
N ARG A 190 3.18 -14.91 24.50
CA ARG A 190 3.47 -15.60 25.76
C ARG A 190 2.45 -16.70 25.98
N GLU A 191 2.94 -17.87 26.35
CA GLU A 191 2.08 -18.99 26.78
C GLU A 191 2.44 -19.41 28.19
N LYS A 192 1.42 -19.68 29.01
CA LYS A 192 1.56 -20.30 30.32
C LYS A 192 1.36 -21.81 30.17
N LEU A 193 2.46 -22.56 30.33
CA LEU A 193 2.47 -24.02 30.29
C LEU A 193 2.38 -24.60 31.70
N LEU A 194 1.44 -25.50 31.93
CA LEU A 194 1.34 -26.29 33.16
C LEU A 194 1.92 -27.68 32.91
N TYR A 195 2.89 -28.10 33.72
CA TYR A 195 3.52 -29.41 33.61
C TYR A 195 3.05 -30.36 34.73
N ARG A 196 2.84 -31.64 34.38
CA ARG A 196 2.74 -32.74 35.35
C ARG A 196 4.00 -33.58 35.24
N THR A 197 4.78 -33.58 36.32
CA THR A 197 6.01 -34.35 36.44
C THR A 197 5.79 -35.53 37.38
N THR A 198 5.95 -36.74 36.85
CA THR A 198 5.98 -37.98 37.64
C THR A 198 7.42 -38.29 38.00
N TYR A 199 7.69 -38.60 39.26
CA TYR A 199 9.03 -38.93 39.74
C TYR A 199 8.99 -40.09 40.74
N ARG A 200 10.14 -40.78 40.89
CA ARG A 200 10.38 -41.84 41.86
C ARG A 200 11.62 -41.50 42.66
N ILE A 201 11.57 -41.68 43.97
CA ILE A 201 12.74 -41.53 44.83
C ILE A 201 13.57 -42.82 44.72
N VAL A 202 14.86 -42.71 44.42
CA VAL A 202 15.81 -43.82 44.38
C VAL A 202 17.04 -43.41 45.20
N ASN A 203 17.39 -44.19 46.23
CA ASN A 203 18.50 -43.88 47.15
C ASN A 203 18.42 -42.46 47.75
N GLY A 204 17.22 -42.04 48.18
CA GLY A 204 16.99 -40.70 48.74
C GLY A 204 16.98 -39.56 47.72
N LYS A 205 17.21 -39.82 46.43
CA LYS A 205 17.24 -38.79 45.37
C LYS A 205 16.03 -38.88 44.44
N LYS A 206 15.46 -37.72 44.10
CA LYS A 206 14.32 -37.57 43.20
C LYS A 206 14.74 -37.88 41.75
N LYS A 207 14.23 -38.97 41.18
CA LYS A 207 14.43 -39.35 39.78
C LYS A 207 13.16 -39.07 38.98
N VAL A 208 13.21 -38.12 38.06
CA VAL A 208 12.07 -37.79 37.17
C VAL A 208 11.83 -38.96 36.22
N ILE A 209 10.60 -39.47 36.20
CA ILE A 209 10.16 -40.56 35.31
C ILE A 209 9.58 -39.98 34.02
N SER A 210 8.75 -38.93 34.11
CA SER A 210 8.18 -38.29 32.92
C SER A 210 7.66 -36.89 33.24
N THR A 211 7.80 -35.97 32.30
CA THR A 211 7.18 -34.63 32.34
C THR A 211 6.24 -34.50 31.15
N ARG A 212 4.99 -34.08 31.37
CA ARG A 212 4.00 -33.85 30.30
C ARG A 212 3.34 -32.48 30.46
N ILE A 213 3.01 -31.83 29.35
CA ILE A 213 2.22 -30.58 29.34
C ILE A 213 0.75 -30.96 29.58
N VAL A 214 0.12 -30.32 30.57
CA VAL A 214 -1.25 -30.58 31.01
C VAL A 214 -2.19 -29.47 30.54
N SER A 215 -1.69 -28.24 30.44
CA SER A 215 -2.44 -27.13 29.86
C SER A 215 -1.51 -26.12 29.22
N ARG A 216 -1.96 -25.51 28.13
CA ARG A 216 -1.36 -24.33 27.50
C ARG A 216 -2.42 -23.23 27.54
N LYS A 217 -2.09 -22.09 28.13
CA LYS A 217 -2.97 -20.91 28.15
C LYS A 217 -2.24 -19.74 27.52
N ASN A 218 -2.90 -18.99 26.64
CA ASN A 218 -2.37 -17.72 26.14
C ASN A 218 -2.19 -16.74 27.32
N ALA A 219 -1.04 -16.07 27.37
CA ALA A 219 -0.65 -15.11 28.40
C ALA A 219 -0.39 -13.70 27.82
N GLY A 220 -1.00 -13.41 26.67
CA GLY A 220 -0.91 -12.14 25.96
C GLY A 220 0.28 -12.05 25.00
N SER A 221 0.25 -11.04 24.15
CA SER A 221 1.34 -10.65 23.25
C SER A 221 1.93 -9.30 23.67
N TYR A 222 3.22 -9.08 23.38
CA TYR A 222 3.81 -7.74 23.43
C TYR A 222 4.77 -7.55 22.26
N LYS A 223 4.93 -6.31 21.80
CA LYS A 223 5.85 -5.95 20.72
C LYS A 223 7.10 -5.28 21.27
N THR A 224 8.26 -5.57 20.70
CA THR A 224 9.48 -4.79 20.91
C THR A 224 9.94 -4.23 19.57
N TYR A 225 10.31 -2.97 19.57
CA TYR A 225 10.81 -2.28 18.37
C TYR A 225 12.33 -2.36 18.26
N GLU A 226 13.01 -2.47 19.41
CA GLU A 226 14.45 -2.68 19.44
C GLU A 226 14.83 -4.08 18.96
N MET A 227 15.80 -4.11 18.05
CA MET A 227 16.34 -5.34 17.51
C MET A 227 17.26 -6.01 18.54
N SER A 228 16.97 -7.27 18.89
CA SER A 228 17.87 -8.04 19.74
C SER A 228 19.22 -8.28 19.04
N LYS A 229 20.30 -8.41 19.81
CA LYS A 229 21.64 -8.74 19.28
C LYS A 229 21.66 -9.98 18.39
N ALA A 230 20.76 -10.94 18.65
CA ALA A 230 20.65 -12.15 17.83
C ALA A 230 20.05 -11.86 16.45
N VAL A 231 19.02 -11.02 16.37
CA VAL A 231 18.40 -10.60 15.10
C VAL A 231 19.38 -9.73 14.32
N GLU A 232 20.05 -8.78 14.98
CA GLU A 232 21.08 -7.92 14.36
C GLU A 232 22.20 -8.76 13.73
N LYS A 233 22.76 -9.71 14.49
CA LYS A 233 23.80 -10.62 13.98
C LYS A 233 23.30 -11.46 12.79
N ARG A 234 22.05 -11.91 12.82
CA ARG A 234 21.45 -12.70 11.75
C ARG A 234 21.31 -11.87 10.47
N LEU A 235 20.81 -10.64 10.55
CA LEU A 235 20.64 -9.75 9.40
C LEU A 235 21.97 -9.25 8.86
N SER A 236 22.89 -8.87 9.74
CA SER A 236 24.26 -8.52 9.36
C SER A 236 24.93 -9.65 8.58
N GLY A 237 24.79 -10.90 9.06
CA GLY A 237 25.29 -12.09 8.37
C GLY A 237 24.64 -12.31 7.01
N TYR A 238 23.33 -12.10 6.90
CA TYR A 238 22.59 -12.21 5.65
C TYR A 238 22.97 -11.12 4.63
N LEU A 239 23.03 -9.86 5.03
CA LEU A 239 23.44 -8.76 4.15
C LEU A 239 24.86 -9.00 3.62
N LYS A 240 25.76 -9.49 4.49
CA LYS A 240 27.10 -9.92 4.09
C LYS A 240 27.07 -11.10 3.11
N GLU A 241 26.22 -12.12 3.34
CA GLU A 241 25.98 -13.24 2.42
C GLU A 241 25.57 -12.75 1.02
N MET A 242 24.79 -11.66 0.95
CA MET A 242 24.32 -11.05 -0.30
C MET A 242 25.29 -10.02 -0.92
N GLY A 243 26.38 -9.67 -0.24
CA GLY A 243 27.37 -8.70 -0.69
C GLY A 243 27.01 -7.24 -0.43
N ILE A 244 26.11 -6.97 0.53
CA ILE A 244 25.63 -5.64 0.89
C ILE A 244 26.44 -5.09 2.09
N GLY A 245 26.69 -3.79 2.08
CA GLY A 245 27.34 -3.04 3.16
C GLY A 245 26.54 -3.04 4.45
N GLN A 246 27.24 -2.91 5.59
CA GLN A 246 26.59 -2.92 6.91
C GLN A 246 25.79 -1.64 7.20
N SER A 247 26.07 -0.55 6.49
CA SER A 247 25.38 0.74 6.63
C SER A 247 23.86 0.62 6.46
N VAL A 248 23.35 -0.28 5.61
CA VAL A 248 21.90 -0.53 5.48
C VAL A 248 21.28 -0.95 6.82
N LEU A 249 21.97 -1.78 7.59
CA LEU A 249 21.49 -2.25 8.89
C LEU A 249 21.49 -1.12 9.92
N GLU A 250 22.46 -0.21 9.86
CA GLU A 250 22.51 0.96 10.74
C GLU A 250 21.39 1.95 10.42
N VAL A 251 21.12 2.21 9.13
CA VAL A 251 19.96 3.03 8.71
C VAL A 251 18.65 2.39 9.16
N MET A 252 18.52 1.07 9.03
CA MET A 252 17.36 0.30 9.50
C MET A 252 17.17 0.45 11.03
N LYS A 253 18.24 0.37 11.81
CA LYS A 253 18.20 0.54 13.28
C LYS A 253 17.87 1.96 13.72
N ALA A 254 18.37 2.95 12.99
CA ALA A 254 18.19 4.36 13.32
C ALA A 254 16.79 4.89 13.00
N THR A 255 16.02 4.14 12.20
CA THR A 255 14.72 4.59 11.70
C THR A 255 13.57 4.00 12.53
N PRO A 256 12.69 4.82 13.15
CA PRO A 256 11.56 4.35 13.97
C PRO A 256 10.63 3.36 13.25
N ALA A 257 9.95 2.47 13.98
CA ALA A 257 9.09 1.45 13.36
C ALA A 257 7.80 2.02 12.76
N SER A 258 7.45 3.24 13.18
CA SER A 258 6.34 4.04 12.69
C SER A 258 6.71 4.89 11.47
N ASP A 259 7.94 4.79 10.98
CA ASP A 259 8.49 5.60 9.90
C ASP A 259 9.12 4.70 8.83
N ILE A 260 9.39 5.23 7.64
CA ILE A 260 10.11 4.56 6.55
C ILE A 260 11.13 5.51 5.99
N ARG A 261 12.41 5.23 6.23
CA ARG A 261 13.50 5.99 5.64
C ARG A 261 13.80 5.46 4.26
N GLN A 262 13.46 6.24 3.24
CA GLN A 262 13.92 6.02 1.88
C GLN A 262 15.44 6.22 1.83
N ILE A 263 16.13 5.34 1.11
CA ILE A 263 17.58 5.44 0.89
C ILE A 263 17.75 6.12 -0.47
N GLU A 264 18.60 7.15 -0.55
CA GLU A 264 18.86 7.83 -1.83
C GLU A 264 19.61 6.89 -2.80
N PRO A 265 19.42 7.00 -4.13
CA PRO A 265 20.06 6.08 -5.09
C PRO A 265 21.58 5.97 -4.96
N GLU A 266 22.27 7.09 -4.71
CA GLU A 266 23.72 7.12 -4.51
C GLU A 266 24.14 6.41 -3.21
N ASP A 267 23.39 6.63 -2.13
CA ASP A 267 23.56 5.91 -0.87
C ASP A 267 23.33 4.41 -1.09
N MET A 268 22.31 4.02 -1.85
CA MET A 268 22.07 2.62 -2.20
C MET A 268 23.26 2.01 -2.93
N LEU A 269 23.89 2.75 -3.84
CA LEU A 269 25.05 2.28 -4.60
C LEU A 269 26.28 2.13 -3.70
N GLU A 270 26.57 3.12 -2.84
CA GLU A 270 27.67 3.07 -1.88
C GLU A 270 27.51 1.89 -0.91
N MET A 271 26.27 1.67 -0.44
CA MET A 271 25.91 0.55 0.43
C MET A 271 25.87 -0.79 -0.31
N LYS A 272 26.06 -0.81 -1.64
CA LYS A 272 25.92 -1.98 -2.53
C LYS A 272 24.54 -2.62 -2.49
N LEU A 273 23.53 -1.86 -2.09
CA LEU A 273 22.13 -2.27 -2.08
C LEU A 273 21.61 -2.40 -3.52
N VAL A 274 21.92 -1.42 -4.37
CA VAL A 274 21.83 -1.55 -5.84
C VAL A 274 23.20 -1.90 -6.43
N THR A 275 23.20 -2.44 -7.65
CA THR A 275 24.43 -2.73 -8.40
C THR A 275 24.79 -1.65 -9.41
N SER A 276 23.83 -0.80 -9.77
CA SER A 276 23.97 0.33 -10.68
C SER A 276 22.81 1.31 -10.48
N LEU A 277 22.95 2.51 -11.03
CA LEU A 277 21.91 3.54 -11.12
C LEU A 277 21.13 3.44 -12.45
N ASP A 278 21.09 2.25 -13.05
CA ASP A 278 20.30 2.03 -14.25
C ASP A 278 18.80 2.09 -13.93
N THR A 279 17.95 2.01 -14.95
CA THR A 279 16.49 1.96 -14.76
C THR A 279 15.93 0.55 -14.94
N LEU A 280 14.67 0.38 -14.55
CA LEU A 280 13.89 -0.85 -14.78
C LEU A 280 13.89 -1.28 -16.26
N ASP A 281 14.01 -0.34 -17.20
CA ASP A 281 14.05 -0.62 -18.64
C ASP A 281 15.18 -1.57 -19.02
N LEU A 282 16.24 -1.62 -18.23
CA LEU A 282 17.34 -2.56 -18.47
C LEU A 282 16.92 -4.03 -18.34
N LEU A 283 15.86 -4.33 -17.58
CA LEU A 283 15.37 -5.69 -17.36
C LEU A 283 14.09 -6.00 -18.11
N ALA A 284 13.20 -5.01 -18.30
CA ALA A 284 11.86 -5.22 -18.87
C ALA A 284 11.52 -4.30 -20.06
N GLY A 285 12.41 -3.36 -20.40
CA GLY A 285 12.17 -2.38 -21.46
C GLY A 285 12.16 -3.03 -22.85
N LYS A 286 11.29 -2.52 -23.73
CA LYS A 286 11.10 -3.10 -25.08
C LYS A 286 12.36 -3.19 -25.94
N SER A 287 13.30 -2.26 -25.75
CA SER A 287 14.53 -2.17 -26.53
C SER A 287 15.55 -3.25 -26.16
N ILE A 288 15.41 -3.92 -25.00
CA ILE A 288 16.44 -4.88 -24.56
C ILE A 288 16.57 -6.06 -25.52
N CYS A 289 15.48 -6.47 -26.15
CA CYS A 289 15.45 -7.60 -27.09
C CYS A 289 15.97 -7.27 -28.50
N GLN A 290 16.32 -6.01 -28.74
CA GLN A 290 16.98 -5.56 -29.98
C GLN A 290 18.52 -5.66 -29.86
N HIS A 291 19.06 -5.91 -28.66
CA HIS A 291 20.50 -6.09 -28.48
C HIS A 291 20.99 -7.41 -29.09
N SER A 292 22.27 -7.45 -29.45
CA SER A 292 22.93 -8.66 -29.97
C SER A 292 24.14 -9.04 -29.10
N PRO A 293 24.10 -10.17 -28.37
CA PRO A 293 22.99 -11.12 -28.29
C PRO A 293 21.81 -10.58 -27.47
N ALA A 294 20.59 -11.02 -27.78
CA ALA A 294 19.41 -10.66 -27.01
C ALA A 294 19.49 -11.27 -25.59
N PRO A 295 19.00 -10.56 -24.55
CA PRO A 295 18.90 -11.10 -23.20
C PRO A 295 18.09 -12.40 -23.14
N ALA A 296 18.42 -13.27 -22.18
CA ALA A 296 17.80 -14.59 -22.03
C ALA A 296 16.29 -14.54 -21.72
N ASN A 297 15.78 -13.39 -21.28
CA ASN A 297 14.37 -13.17 -21.02
C ASN A 297 13.59 -12.65 -22.25
N CYS A 298 14.25 -12.49 -23.40
CA CYS A 298 13.59 -12.18 -24.66
C CYS A 298 13.09 -13.46 -25.34
N ARG A 299 11.84 -13.45 -25.79
CA ARG A 299 11.22 -14.61 -26.43
C ARG A 299 10.49 -14.24 -27.70
N GLU A 300 10.72 -14.99 -28.77
CA GLU A 300 9.87 -14.97 -29.95
C GLU A 300 8.61 -15.80 -29.75
N MET A 301 7.45 -15.27 -30.15
CA MET A 301 6.24 -16.09 -30.26
C MET A 301 6.36 -16.96 -31.52
N PRO A 302 6.09 -18.28 -31.44
CA PRO A 302 6.04 -19.10 -32.65
C PRO A 302 4.91 -18.57 -33.54
N ALA A 303 5.26 -18.15 -34.75
CA ALA A 303 4.28 -17.77 -35.74
C ALA A 303 3.36 -18.97 -36.01
N ASN A 304 2.10 -18.90 -35.57
CA ASN A 304 1.09 -19.80 -36.07
C ASN A 304 0.98 -19.53 -37.59
N GLY A 305 1.36 -20.52 -38.38
CA GLY A 305 1.30 -20.46 -39.83
C GLY A 305 -0.09 -20.04 -40.31
N ASN A 306 -0.10 -19.21 -41.36
CA ASN A 306 -1.25 -18.77 -42.17
C ASN A 306 -2.03 -17.52 -41.71
N ALA A 307 -1.35 -16.47 -41.25
CA ALA A 307 -1.82 -15.11 -41.48
C ALA A 307 -0.85 -14.40 -42.43
N ARG A 308 -1.30 -14.09 -43.65
CA ARG A 308 -0.57 -13.19 -44.56
C ARG A 308 -0.32 -11.86 -43.85
N PRO A 309 0.83 -11.20 -44.05
CA PRO A 309 1.04 -9.86 -43.51
C PRO A 309 -0.03 -8.96 -44.13
N ALA A 310 -0.90 -8.40 -43.30
CA ALA A 310 -1.70 -7.27 -43.71
C ALA A 310 -0.72 -6.10 -43.85
N GLU A 311 -0.42 -5.74 -45.08
CA GLU A 311 0.29 -4.52 -45.45
C GLU A 311 -0.55 -3.34 -44.93
N VAL A 312 -0.19 -2.82 -43.76
CA VAL A 312 -0.79 -1.60 -43.24
C VAL A 312 -0.19 -0.44 -44.02
N ALA A 313 -0.96 0.03 -44.99
CA ALA A 313 -0.77 1.33 -45.62
C ALA A 313 -0.56 2.39 -44.54
N ALA A 314 0.46 3.23 -44.73
CA ALA A 314 0.70 4.40 -43.90
C ALA A 314 -0.56 5.28 -43.89
N VAL A 315 -1.28 5.25 -42.77
CA VAL A 315 -2.27 6.26 -42.43
C VAL A 315 -1.55 7.24 -41.51
N GLU A 316 -1.45 8.49 -41.93
CA GLU A 316 -1.08 9.59 -41.03
C GLU A 316 -2.03 9.58 -39.82
N VAL A 317 -1.50 9.18 -38.67
CA VAL A 317 -2.24 9.17 -37.42
C VAL A 317 -2.25 10.60 -36.87
N LYS A 318 -3.39 11.26 -37.06
CA LYS A 318 -3.84 12.37 -36.22
C LYS A 318 -3.82 11.87 -34.76
N PRO A 319 -3.30 12.64 -33.77
CA PRO A 319 -2.99 12.10 -32.44
C PRO A 319 -4.20 11.39 -31.83
N ALA A 320 -4.06 10.09 -31.58
CA ALA A 320 -5.03 9.34 -30.82
C ALA A 320 -4.99 9.84 -29.37
N ALA A 321 -6.14 10.25 -28.85
CA ALA A 321 -6.33 10.53 -27.44
C ALA A 321 -6.00 9.28 -26.60
N PRO A 322 -5.49 9.44 -25.37
CA PRO A 322 -5.15 8.31 -24.50
C PRO A 322 -6.38 7.45 -24.22
N LEU A 323 -6.23 6.13 -24.37
CA LEU A 323 -7.20 5.14 -23.91
C LEU A 323 -7.07 5.02 -22.39
N SER A 324 -8.05 5.59 -21.70
CA SER A 324 -8.20 5.58 -20.25
C SER A 324 -8.58 4.20 -19.71
N ARG A 325 -8.09 3.87 -18.51
CA ARG A 325 -8.82 2.98 -17.58
C ARG A 325 -10.26 3.53 -17.43
N PRO A 326 -11.23 2.84 -16.83
CA PRO A 326 -12.30 3.56 -16.16
C PRO A 326 -11.65 4.30 -14.97
N GLU A 327 -10.92 5.37 -15.27
CA GLU A 327 -10.50 6.40 -14.34
C GLU A 327 -11.78 6.92 -13.73
N GLN A 328 -11.98 6.64 -12.44
CA GLN A 328 -13.09 7.22 -11.73
C GLN A 328 -12.91 8.74 -11.83
N GLU A 329 -13.89 9.38 -12.48
CA GLU A 329 -13.95 10.82 -12.59
C GLU A 329 -13.90 11.43 -11.18
N MET A 330 -13.28 12.61 -11.07
CA MET A 330 -13.07 13.25 -9.77
C MET A 330 -14.39 13.36 -9.01
N ARG A 331 -14.41 12.70 -7.84
CA ARG A 331 -15.53 12.68 -6.91
C ARG A 331 -15.24 13.58 -5.74
N PHE A 332 -16.27 14.27 -5.26
CA PHE A 332 -16.19 15.12 -4.08
C PHE A 332 -17.10 14.57 -2.99
N VAL A 333 -16.55 14.32 -1.81
CA VAL A 333 -17.25 13.65 -0.70
C VAL A 333 -17.01 14.43 0.59
N LEU A 334 -18.05 14.63 1.40
CA LEU A 334 -17.91 15.23 2.72
C LEU A 334 -17.45 14.18 3.72
N VAL A 335 -16.40 14.52 4.47
CA VAL A 335 -15.73 13.58 5.38
C VAL A 335 -15.54 14.25 6.73
N ARG A 336 -15.70 13.44 7.77
CA ARG A 336 -15.49 13.80 9.16
C ARG A 336 -14.41 12.92 9.76
N GLY A 337 -13.54 13.53 10.55
CA GLY A 337 -12.55 12.80 11.33
C GLY A 337 -13.22 11.86 12.34
N SER A 338 -12.78 10.62 12.39
CA SER A 338 -13.31 9.58 13.28
C SER A 338 -12.41 9.27 14.48
N ASN A 339 -11.34 10.04 14.66
CA ASN A 339 -10.35 9.82 15.70
C ASN A 339 -10.93 10.08 17.11
N PRO A 340 -10.78 9.14 18.07
CA PRO A 340 -11.25 9.34 19.45
C PRO A 340 -10.72 10.61 20.13
N LEU A 341 -9.57 11.12 19.70
CA LEU A 341 -8.97 12.35 20.22
C LEU A 341 -9.75 13.61 19.85
N CYS A 342 -10.53 13.61 18.77
CA CYS A 342 -11.35 14.75 18.39
C CYS A 342 -12.81 14.63 18.86
N ASN A 343 -13.28 13.42 19.18
CA ASN A 343 -14.68 13.23 19.57
C ASN A 343 -15.07 14.04 20.83
N PRO A 344 -16.21 14.76 20.83
CA PRO A 344 -17.21 14.83 19.76
C PRO A 344 -17.00 15.97 18.74
N ASP A 345 -15.96 16.80 18.87
CA ASP A 345 -15.67 17.98 18.02
C ASP A 345 -14.56 17.66 17.00
N CYS A 346 -14.92 16.99 15.91
CA CYS A 346 -13.96 16.52 14.90
C CYS A 346 -13.89 17.45 13.68
N PRO A 347 -12.72 17.50 13.01
CA PRO A 347 -12.57 18.28 11.80
C PRO A 347 -13.30 17.60 10.64
N GLU A 348 -13.88 18.42 9.78
CA GLU A 348 -14.53 18.02 8.53
C GLU A 348 -13.74 18.55 7.33
N TRP A 349 -13.78 17.84 6.21
CA TRP A 349 -13.14 18.23 4.96
C TRP A 349 -13.90 17.69 3.75
N ILE A 350 -13.55 18.19 2.58
CA ILE A 350 -14.00 17.66 1.30
C ILE A 350 -12.89 16.76 0.77
N SER A 351 -13.16 15.47 0.58
CA SER A 351 -12.29 14.57 -0.17
C SER A 351 -12.51 14.77 -1.67
N ALA A 352 -11.44 14.95 -2.44
CA ALA A 352 -11.42 15.12 -3.89
C ALA A 352 -10.51 14.06 -4.51
N GLU A 353 -11.09 12.97 -5.02
CA GLU A 353 -10.34 11.82 -5.50
C GLU A 353 -10.69 11.43 -6.93
N GLY A 354 -9.66 11.13 -7.75
CA GLY A 354 -9.81 10.63 -9.11
C GLY A 354 -9.36 11.62 -10.20
N THR A 355 -9.69 11.31 -11.45
CA THR A 355 -9.21 12.09 -12.61
C THR A 355 -10.03 13.35 -12.81
N ILE A 356 -9.34 14.47 -13.04
CA ILE A 356 -9.95 15.74 -13.43
C ILE A 356 -10.54 15.60 -14.83
N VAL A 357 -11.86 15.74 -14.95
CA VAL A 357 -12.59 15.67 -16.22
C VAL A 357 -13.36 16.97 -16.44
N ALA A 358 -13.92 17.15 -17.65
CA ALA A 358 -14.66 18.38 -18.00
C ALA A 358 -15.74 18.78 -16.99
N GLY A 359 -16.43 17.82 -16.37
CA GLY A 359 -17.48 18.05 -15.37
C GLY A 359 -16.99 18.30 -13.94
N THR A 360 -15.69 18.17 -13.66
CA THR A 360 -15.13 18.35 -12.31
C THR A 360 -15.45 19.71 -11.67
N PRO A 361 -15.35 20.86 -12.37
CA PRO A 361 -15.65 22.17 -11.78
C PRO A 361 -17.12 22.31 -11.35
N ASP A 362 -18.03 21.71 -12.12
CA ASP A 362 -19.47 21.80 -11.85
C ASP A 362 -19.85 20.96 -10.63
N ARG A 363 -19.29 19.76 -10.49
CA ARG A 363 -19.46 18.92 -9.29
C ARG A 363 -18.90 19.57 -8.04
N LEU A 364 -17.72 20.19 -8.15
CA LEU A 364 -17.15 20.95 -7.04
C LEU A 364 -18.09 22.10 -6.64
N ARG A 365 -18.64 22.83 -7.62
CA ARG A 365 -19.58 23.92 -7.34
C ARG A 365 -20.85 23.44 -6.64
N GLU A 366 -21.46 22.37 -7.15
CA GLU A 366 -22.66 21.76 -6.57
C GLU A 366 -22.45 21.36 -5.11
N LEU A 367 -21.31 20.74 -4.80
CA LEU A 367 -20.97 20.42 -3.42
C LEU A 367 -20.75 21.68 -2.56
N LEU A 368 -20.02 22.67 -3.08
CA LEU A 368 -19.75 23.91 -2.36
C LEU A 368 -21.01 24.73 -2.07
N ASP A 369 -22.00 24.67 -2.96
CA ASP A 369 -23.31 25.29 -2.74
C ASP A 369 -24.12 24.51 -1.69
N THR A 370 -23.98 23.18 -1.65
CA THR A 370 -24.61 22.30 -0.62
C THR A 370 -24.09 22.59 0.79
N VAL A 371 -22.78 22.80 0.96
CA VAL A 371 -22.20 23.13 2.29
C VAL A 371 -22.43 24.58 2.73
N GLY A 372 -23.19 25.38 1.96
CA GLY A 372 -23.82 26.62 2.44
C GLY A 372 -22.84 27.70 2.92
N GLY A 373 -21.65 27.80 2.32
CA GLY A 373 -20.64 28.81 2.67
C GLY A 373 -19.60 28.37 3.71
N LEU A 374 -19.66 27.11 4.15
CA LEU A 374 -18.60 26.53 4.98
C LEU A 374 -17.31 26.38 4.20
N ARG A 375 -16.21 26.87 4.79
CA ARG A 375 -14.88 26.84 4.19
C ARG A 375 -14.14 25.60 4.67
N LEU A 376 -14.61 24.44 4.19
CA LEU A 376 -13.95 23.17 4.46
C LEU A 376 -12.66 23.05 3.65
N PRO A 377 -11.57 22.51 4.22
CA PRO A 377 -10.38 22.14 3.46
C PRO A 377 -10.73 21.13 2.37
N LEU A 378 -10.08 21.24 1.22
CA LEU A 378 -10.17 20.29 0.12
C LEU A 378 -8.92 19.40 0.12
N VAL A 379 -9.11 18.11 0.41
CA VAL A 379 -8.07 17.08 0.43
C VAL A 379 -8.06 16.40 -0.93
N ILE A 380 -6.98 16.51 -1.69
CA ILE A 380 -6.91 16.10 -3.09
C ILE A 380 -5.89 14.99 -3.34
N ASN A 381 -6.35 13.95 -4.05
CA ASN A 381 -5.54 12.86 -4.59
C ASN A 381 -5.95 12.60 -6.04
N SER A 382 -5.12 13.00 -7.00
CA SER A 382 -5.47 13.00 -8.42
C SER A 382 -4.27 12.75 -9.33
N PRO A 383 -4.40 11.85 -10.32
CA PRO A 383 -3.40 11.65 -11.36
C PRO A 383 -3.40 12.79 -12.42
N GLY A 384 -4.18 13.84 -12.22
CA GLY A 384 -4.35 14.92 -13.19
C GLY A 384 -5.57 14.68 -14.10
N GLY A 385 -5.46 15.07 -15.37
CA GLY A 385 -6.54 14.98 -16.35
C GLY A 385 -6.70 16.24 -17.20
N ASP A 386 -7.95 16.69 -17.38
CA ASP A 386 -8.29 17.83 -18.23
C ASP A 386 -7.78 19.17 -17.67
N VAL A 387 -6.95 19.84 -18.46
CA VAL A 387 -6.29 21.10 -18.07
C VAL A 387 -7.30 22.25 -17.97
N GLN A 388 -8.31 22.34 -18.84
CA GLN A 388 -9.31 23.42 -18.76
C GLN A 388 -10.18 23.28 -17.52
N ALA A 389 -10.59 22.06 -17.19
CA ALA A 389 -11.31 21.73 -15.97
C ALA A 389 -10.45 22.04 -14.74
N ALA A 390 -9.17 21.68 -14.73
CA ALA A 390 -8.26 22.02 -13.63
C ALA A 390 -8.14 23.53 -13.42
N LEU A 391 -7.99 24.31 -14.50
CA LEU A 391 -7.96 25.78 -14.46
C LEU A 391 -9.27 26.34 -13.87
N ALA A 392 -10.42 25.86 -14.35
CA ALA A 392 -11.74 26.31 -13.89
C ALA A 392 -12.01 25.93 -12.42
N ALA A 393 -11.70 24.70 -12.02
CA ALA A 393 -11.82 24.24 -10.64
C ALA A 393 -10.87 25.01 -9.72
N GLY A 394 -9.62 25.25 -10.15
CA GLY A 394 -8.65 26.06 -9.43
C GLY A 394 -9.11 27.52 -9.24
N ARG A 395 -9.78 28.12 -10.22
CA ARG A 395 -10.42 29.44 -10.06
C ARG A 395 -11.54 29.43 -9.02
N LEU A 396 -12.38 28.40 -9.05
CA LEU A 396 -13.46 28.23 -8.07
C LEU A 396 -12.90 28.06 -6.64
N ILE A 397 -11.83 27.26 -6.49
CA ILE A 397 -11.08 27.10 -5.22
C ILE A 397 -10.58 28.46 -4.72
N ARG A 398 -9.99 29.27 -5.61
CA ARG A 398 -9.47 30.61 -5.28
C ARG A 398 -10.59 31.57 -4.88
N GLU A 399 -11.69 31.59 -5.64
CA GLU A 399 -12.87 32.44 -5.40
C GLU A 399 -13.52 32.13 -4.06
N ARG A 400 -13.74 30.84 -3.77
CA ARG A 400 -14.27 30.35 -2.48
C ARG A 400 -13.22 30.29 -1.38
N ARG A 401 -11.96 30.59 -1.76
CA ARG A 401 -10.89 30.92 -0.83
C ARG A 401 -10.57 29.70 0.07
N LEU A 402 -10.59 28.51 -0.52
CA LEU A 402 -10.46 27.22 0.17
C LEU A 402 -9.00 26.88 0.46
N ASP A 403 -8.77 26.22 1.59
CA ASP A 403 -7.48 25.62 1.92
C ASP A 403 -7.37 24.25 1.23
N ILE A 404 -6.18 23.93 0.70
CA ILE A 404 -5.91 22.70 -0.05
C ILE A 404 -4.87 21.87 0.71
N ALA A 405 -5.13 20.57 0.79
CA ALA A 405 -4.19 19.56 1.26
C ALA A 405 -3.99 18.50 0.18
N VAL A 406 -2.75 18.26 -0.24
CA VAL A 406 -2.43 17.09 -1.08
C VAL A 406 -2.18 15.89 -0.17
N ALA A 407 -3.17 15.00 -0.13
CA ALA A 407 -3.24 13.75 0.62
C ALA A 407 -4.42 12.93 0.08
N ARG A 408 -4.52 11.64 0.43
CA ARG A 408 -5.71 10.84 0.16
C ARG A 408 -6.60 10.73 1.39
N THR A 409 -7.86 10.39 1.19
CA THR A 409 -8.79 10.09 2.27
C THR A 409 -9.02 8.59 2.38
N ASP A 410 -8.63 8.00 3.50
CA ASP A 410 -9.00 6.63 3.85
C ASP A 410 -10.38 6.68 4.53
N PHE A 411 -11.41 6.19 3.83
CA PHE A 411 -12.78 6.05 4.34
C PHE A 411 -12.85 4.84 5.28
N LEU A 412 -13.34 5.04 6.50
CA LEU A 412 -13.39 4.01 7.54
C LEU A 412 -14.75 3.30 7.65
N ASP A 413 -15.79 3.88 7.06
CA ASP A 413 -17.13 3.31 7.01
C ASP A 413 -17.32 2.43 5.76
N CYS A 414 -17.31 3.03 4.58
CA CYS A 414 -17.39 2.36 3.29
C CYS A 414 -16.81 3.24 2.19
N ASP A 415 -16.39 2.61 1.08
CA ASP A 415 -16.00 3.36 -0.12
C ASP A 415 -17.24 4.03 -0.73
N PRO A 416 -17.27 5.37 -0.87
CA PRO A 416 -18.39 6.09 -1.48
C PRO A 416 -18.72 5.65 -2.92
N GLY A 417 -17.78 5.00 -3.61
CA GLY A 417 -18.00 4.41 -4.94
C GLY A 417 -18.64 3.01 -4.92
N ALA A 418 -18.76 2.38 -3.75
CA ALA A 418 -19.27 1.02 -3.62
C ALA A 418 -20.82 0.97 -3.58
N ALA A 419 -21.39 -0.06 -4.21
CA ALA A 419 -22.83 -0.27 -4.22
C ALA A 419 -23.36 -0.49 -2.79
N GLY A 420 -24.35 0.31 -2.38
CA GLY A 420 -24.96 0.25 -1.05
C GLY A 420 -24.21 1.02 0.04
N CYS A 421 -23.18 1.79 -0.31
CA CYS A 421 -22.55 2.73 0.61
C CYS A 421 -23.44 3.98 0.77
N SER A 422 -23.79 4.29 2.01
CA SER A 422 -24.54 5.50 2.38
C SER A 422 -23.90 6.12 3.61
N ALA A 423 -23.53 7.40 3.50
CA ALA A 423 -23.00 8.16 4.62
C ALA A 423 -24.01 8.25 5.77
N LYS A 424 -23.51 8.26 7.01
CA LYS A 424 -24.33 8.58 8.17
C LYS A 424 -24.44 10.11 8.28
N GLU A 425 -25.66 10.64 8.31
CA GLU A 425 -25.88 12.11 8.39
C GLU A 425 -25.16 12.88 7.25
N GLU A 426 -25.07 12.27 6.06
CA GLU A 426 -24.40 12.83 4.86
C GLU A 426 -22.88 13.08 5.00
N LEU A 427 -22.25 12.56 6.06
CA LEU A 427 -20.81 12.58 6.28
C LEU A 427 -20.23 11.17 6.34
N HIS A 428 -19.13 10.96 5.64
CA HIS A 428 -18.34 9.73 5.78
C HIS A 428 -17.32 9.85 6.92
N ASP A 429 -17.09 8.76 7.63
CA ASP A 429 -16.00 8.68 8.59
C ASP A 429 -14.68 8.44 7.85
N GLY A 430 -13.66 9.28 8.09
CA GLY A 430 -12.40 9.13 7.38
C GLY A 430 -11.17 9.64 8.12
N LEU A 431 -10.02 9.36 7.52
CA LEU A 431 -8.70 9.85 7.93
C LEU A 431 -7.93 10.35 6.71
N THR A 432 -7.16 11.42 6.87
CA THR A 432 -6.23 11.87 5.83
C THR A 432 -4.92 11.13 5.93
N VAL A 433 -4.44 10.60 4.80
CA VAL A 433 -3.16 9.88 4.71
C VAL A 433 -2.33 10.49 3.58
N ASP A 434 -1.11 10.91 3.89
CA ASP A 434 -0.21 11.48 2.89
C ASP A 434 0.61 10.43 2.13
N ALA A 435 0.93 9.30 2.76
CA ALA A 435 1.69 8.21 2.16
C ALA A 435 1.02 7.68 0.89
N GLY A 436 1.63 7.88 -0.28
CA GLY A 436 1.11 7.40 -1.56
C GLY A 436 -0.07 8.20 -2.10
N ALA A 437 -0.29 9.42 -1.59
CA ALA A 437 -1.14 10.40 -2.25
C ALA A 437 -0.41 11.03 -3.42
N GLU A 438 -1.12 11.37 -4.49
CA GLU A 438 -0.57 11.89 -5.73
C GLU A 438 -1.31 13.16 -6.16
N CYS A 439 -0.58 14.09 -6.77
CA CYS A 439 -1.15 15.26 -7.44
C CYS A 439 -0.34 15.56 -8.70
N ASP A 440 -0.76 14.96 -9.80
CA ASP A 440 0.01 15.00 -11.04
C ASP A 440 -0.56 15.97 -12.06
N ALA A 441 0.34 16.54 -12.87
CA ALA A 441 0.01 17.26 -14.10
C ALA A 441 -1.04 18.36 -13.87
N ALA A 442 -2.26 18.17 -14.40
CA ALA A 442 -3.36 19.10 -14.25
C ALA A 442 -3.79 19.30 -12.78
N CYS A 443 -3.54 18.34 -11.88
CA CYS A 443 -3.77 18.52 -10.45
C CYS A 443 -2.90 19.65 -9.87
N ALA A 444 -1.61 19.72 -10.25
CA ALA A 444 -0.71 20.79 -9.80
C ALA A 444 -1.23 22.19 -10.20
N VAL A 445 -1.92 22.27 -11.35
CA VAL A 445 -2.61 23.49 -11.80
C VAL A 445 -3.84 23.76 -10.93
N MET A 446 -4.68 22.76 -10.67
CA MET A 446 -5.88 22.94 -9.84
C MET A 446 -5.55 23.42 -8.41
N ILE A 447 -4.54 22.83 -7.76
CA ILE A 447 -4.19 23.17 -6.37
C ILE A 447 -3.58 24.57 -6.22
N ALA A 448 -3.03 25.15 -7.30
CA ALA A 448 -2.47 26.50 -7.27
C ALA A 448 -3.50 27.55 -6.82
N GLY A 449 -4.80 27.29 -7.04
CA GLY A 449 -5.90 28.11 -6.58
C GLY A 449 -6.10 28.18 -5.06
N GLY A 450 -5.52 27.24 -4.29
CA GLY A 450 -5.71 27.16 -2.84
C GLY A 450 -5.26 28.42 -2.10
N ALA A 451 -6.02 28.87 -1.10
CA ALA A 451 -5.68 30.01 -0.25
C ALA A 451 -4.47 29.67 0.65
N ARG A 452 -4.53 28.51 1.32
CA ARG A 452 -3.38 27.82 1.89
C ARG A 452 -3.19 26.49 1.17
N ARG A 453 -1.94 26.09 0.96
CA ARG A 453 -1.59 24.87 0.24
C ARG A 453 -0.60 24.08 1.06
N LEU A 454 -1.03 22.92 1.54
CA LEU A 454 -0.21 21.98 2.30
C LEU A 454 -0.05 20.71 1.48
N VAL A 455 1.16 20.17 1.42
CA VAL A 455 1.44 18.93 0.70
C VAL A 455 1.95 17.93 1.72
N GLY A 456 1.35 16.74 1.76
CA GLY A 456 1.75 15.67 2.66
C GLY A 456 3.23 15.31 2.55
N ALA A 457 3.84 14.84 3.65
CA ALA A 457 5.29 14.53 3.72
C ALA A 457 5.69 13.45 2.73
N SER A 458 4.79 12.50 2.52
CA SER A 458 4.97 11.36 1.62
C SER A 458 4.03 11.42 0.40
N ALA A 459 3.52 12.61 0.07
CA ALA A 459 2.68 12.84 -1.09
C ALA A 459 3.53 13.24 -2.31
N HIS A 460 3.17 12.72 -3.48
CA HIS A 460 3.85 12.97 -4.74
C HIS A 460 3.21 14.12 -5.50
N LEU A 461 4.04 14.98 -6.09
CA LEU A 461 3.57 16.11 -6.87
C LEU A 461 4.42 16.21 -8.13
N ARG A 462 3.89 15.64 -9.21
CA ARG A 462 4.61 15.53 -10.46
C ARG A 462 4.06 16.46 -11.52
N VAL A 463 4.93 17.03 -12.33
CA VAL A 463 4.55 17.91 -13.43
C VAL A 463 5.14 17.44 -14.74
N HIS A 464 4.42 17.62 -15.84
CA HIS A 464 4.95 17.46 -17.18
C HIS A 464 4.41 18.54 -18.11
N SER A 465 4.95 18.61 -19.32
CA SER A 465 4.46 19.53 -20.34
C SER A 465 3.04 19.13 -20.70
N MET A 466 2.14 20.10 -20.74
CA MET A 466 0.72 19.93 -21.01
C MET A 466 0.30 20.94 -22.08
N GLY A 467 -0.75 20.61 -22.84
CA GLY A 467 -1.34 21.57 -23.78
C GLY A 467 -1.82 22.86 -23.10
N MET A 468 -2.04 23.90 -23.91
CA MET A 468 -2.57 25.21 -23.46
C MET A 468 -1.58 26.02 -22.60
N GLU A 469 -0.30 25.94 -22.93
CA GLU A 469 0.82 26.59 -22.24
C GLU A 469 0.59 28.06 -21.85
N GLU A 470 0.13 28.90 -22.79
CA GLU A 470 -0.10 30.32 -22.51
C GLU A 470 -1.20 30.53 -21.46
N LYS A 471 -2.26 29.71 -21.51
CA LYS A 471 -3.34 29.76 -20.52
C LYS A 471 -2.88 29.27 -19.16
N VAL A 472 -2.08 28.20 -19.12
CA VAL A 472 -1.50 27.68 -17.88
C VAL A 472 -0.57 28.71 -17.26
N ARG A 473 0.32 29.33 -18.05
CA ARG A 473 1.22 30.38 -17.58
C ARG A 473 0.45 31.57 -16.99
N ALA A 474 -0.51 32.11 -17.74
CA ALA A 474 -1.33 33.23 -17.29
C ALA A 474 -2.12 32.90 -16.01
N TYR A 475 -2.62 31.68 -15.90
CA TYR A 475 -3.30 31.20 -14.69
C TYR A 475 -2.35 31.09 -13.49
N LEU A 476 -1.16 30.54 -13.66
CA LEU A 476 -0.18 30.42 -12.58
C LEU A 476 0.23 31.81 -12.06
N ASP A 477 0.42 32.77 -12.97
CA ASP A 477 0.69 34.16 -12.61
C ASP A 477 -0.48 34.77 -11.82
N GLU A 478 -1.72 34.55 -12.25
CA GLU A 478 -2.93 34.99 -11.53
C GLU A 478 -3.06 34.35 -10.14
N MET A 479 -2.62 33.10 -9.99
CA MET A 479 -2.59 32.41 -8.70
C MET A 479 -1.38 32.77 -7.83
N ALA A 480 -0.53 33.70 -8.27
CA ALA A 480 0.72 34.08 -7.62
C ALA A 480 1.69 32.90 -7.41
N ILE A 481 1.75 31.99 -8.38
CA ILE A 481 2.72 30.91 -8.44
C ILE A 481 3.96 31.39 -9.20
N GLY A 482 5.14 31.05 -8.70
CA GLY A 482 6.40 31.46 -9.30
C GLY A 482 6.61 30.83 -10.69
N PRO A 483 7.31 31.53 -11.61
CA PRO A 483 7.52 31.05 -12.99
C PRO A 483 8.33 29.75 -13.06
N GLY A 484 9.03 29.39 -11.98
CA GLY A 484 9.75 28.13 -11.85
C GLY A 484 8.86 26.89 -12.01
N LEU A 485 7.59 26.95 -11.61
CA LEU A 485 6.66 25.82 -11.82
C LEU A 485 6.40 25.59 -13.30
N PHE A 486 6.17 26.66 -14.06
CA PHE A 486 5.92 26.56 -15.49
C PHE A 486 7.17 26.05 -16.22
N ALA A 487 8.35 26.54 -15.85
CA ALA A 487 9.61 26.01 -16.38
C ALA A 487 9.79 24.52 -16.03
N ALA A 488 9.41 24.11 -14.81
CA ALA A 488 9.43 22.71 -14.39
C ALA A 488 8.50 21.83 -15.23
N MET A 489 7.28 22.29 -15.51
CA MET A 489 6.35 21.63 -16.41
C MET A 489 6.97 21.47 -17.80
N GLN A 490 7.58 22.51 -18.37
CA GLN A 490 8.17 22.45 -19.71
C GLN A 490 9.44 21.59 -19.82
N SER A 491 10.20 21.46 -18.74
CA SER A 491 11.40 20.62 -18.71
C SER A 491 11.10 19.12 -18.79
N ALA A 492 9.83 18.75 -18.59
CA ALA A 492 9.36 17.39 -18.50
C ALA A 492 8.53 17.05 -19.74
N GLN A 493 8.93 16.01 -20.49
CA GLN A 493 8.21 15.58 -21.69
C GLN A 493 6.82 15.04 -21.32
N TYR A 494 5.84 15.10 -22.23
CA TYR A 494 4.44 14.70 -21.98
C TYR A 494 4.27 13.28 -21.38
N ALA A 495 5.23 12.38 -21.64
CA ALA A 495 5.26 11.00 -21.14
C ALA A 495 6.20 10.80 -19.93
N SER A 496 6.84 11.87 -19.44
CA SER A 496 7.83 11.86 -18.37
C SER A 496 7.42 12.87 -17.31
N HIS A 497 6.74 12.38 -16.27
CA HIS A 497 6.41 13.15 -15.09
C HIS A 497 7.69 13.56 -14.33
N ARG A 498 7.83 14.83 -13.93
CA ARG A 498 8.91 15.34 -13.09
C ARG A 498 8.39 15.60 -11.69
N GLU A 499 8.89 14.87 -10.71
CA GLU A 499 8.63 15.12 -9.29
C GLU A 499 9.20 16.47 -8.85
N LEU A 500 8.45 17.20 -8.03
CA LEU A 500 8.89 18.44 -7.43
C LEU A 500 9.38 18.20 -6.00
N SER A 501 10.62 18.60 -5.71
CA SER A 501 11.14 18.51 -4.33
C SER A 501 10.41 19.47 -3.39
N ARG A 502 10.52 19.25 -2.07
CA ARG A 502 9.90 20.14 -1.06
C ARG A 502 10.34 21.59 -1.18
N ASP A 503 11.62 21.79 -1.44
CA ASP A 503 12.20 23.12 -1.63
C ASP A 503 11.64 23.77 -2.90
N GLU A 504 11.43 22.98 -3.95
CA GLU A 504 10.81 23.47 -5.19
C GLU A 504 9.33 23.81 -5.01
N LEU A 505 8.57 22.98 -4.30
CA LEU A 505 7.17 23.27 -3.97
C LEU A 505 7.06 24.61 -3.24
N GLN A 506 7.96 24.86 -2.27
CA GLN A 506 7.99 26.13 -1.55
C GLN A 506 8.46 27.28 -2.44
N LYS A 507 9.58 27.10 -3.15
CA LYS A 507 10.18 28.12 -4.03
C LYS A 507 9.24 28.54 -5.16
N PHE A 508 8.45 27.60 -5.69
CA PHE A 508 7.47 27.87 -6.73
C PHE A 508 6.14 28.38 -6.15
N GLY A 509 5.92 28.28 -4.84
CA GLY A 509 4.70 28.75 -4.18
C GLY A 509 3.55 27.75 -4.20
N LEU A 510 3.81 26.48 -4.53
CA LEU A 510 2.82 25.39 -4.42
C LEU A 510 2.58 24.96 -2.98
N THR A 511 3.48 25.27 -2.04
CA THR A 511 3.21 25.21 -0.61
C THR A 511 3.23 26.61 -0.01
N THR A 512 2.31 26.89 0.92
CA THR A 512 2.25 28.19 1.62
C THR A 512 2.97 28.16 2.97
N GLY A 513 3.49 27.00 3.39
CA GLY A 513 4.24 26.83 4.63
C GLY A 513 4.69 25.38 4.86
N PRO A 514 5.50 25.13 5.91
CA PRO A 514 6.08 23.82 6.20
C PRO A 514 5.13 22.87 6.94
N GLN A 515 3.90 23.29 7.23
CA GLN A 515 2.95 22.50 7.99
C GLN A 515 2.52 21.24 7.23
N SER A 516 2.32 20.14 7.95
CA SER A 516 1.73 18.92 7.40
C SER A 516 0.23 19.10 7.16
N VAL A 517 -0.35 18.16 6.41
CA VAL A 517 -1.81 18.08 6.17
C VAL A 517 -2.61 18.05 7.47
N ASP A 518 -2.04 17.50 8.56
CA ASP A 518 -2.66 17.49 9.89
C ASP A 518 -3.00 18.89 10.42
N ALA A 519 -2.38 19.95 9.92
CA ALA A 519 -2.73 21.31 10.29
C ALA A 519 -4.13 21.74 9.79
N LEU A 520 -4.74 20.97 8.88
CA LEU A 520 -6.10 21.20 8.35
C LEU A 520 -7.09 20.11 8.76
N THR A 521 -6.65 18.87 8.97
CA THR A 521 -7.52 17.71 9.21
C THR A 521 -7.16 16.88 10.45
N GLY A 522 -6.09 17.24 11.16
CA GLY A 522 -5.60 16.48 12.31
C GLY A 522 -6.56 16.48 13.49
N ALA A 523 -6.62 15.36 14.22
CA ALA A 523 -7.55 15.18 15.34
C ALA A 523 -7.36 16.17 16.51
N THR A 524 -6.25 16.90 16.56
CA THR A 524 -5.94 17.86 17.63
C THR A 524 -6.30 19.31 17.28
N ILE A 525 -6.58 19.62 16.01
CA ILE A 525 -6.75 21.01 15.57
C ILE A 525 -7.99 21.66 16.18
N CYS A 526 -9.03 20.89 16.49
CA CYS A 526 -10.26 21.43 17.09
C CYS A 526 -10.09 21.91 18.52
N ARG A 527 -8.92 21.67 19.13
CA ARG A 527 -8.54 22.21 20.44
C ARG A 527 -7.69 23.48 20.34
N SER A 528 -7.36 23.96 19.14
CA SER A 528 -6.55 25.17 18.96
C SER A 528 -7.33 26.45 19.27
N SER A 529 -6.60 27.54 19.50
CA SER A 529 -7.16 28.89 19.65
C SER A 529 -6.49 29.83 18.64
N PRO A 530 -7.26 30.42 17.69
CA PRO A 530 -8.70 30.23 17.50
C PRO A 530 -9.05 28.81 17.02
N LYS A 531 -10.30 28.39 17.28
CA LYS A 531 -10.82 27.10 16.81
C LYS A 531 -11.04 27.16 15.29
N PRO A 532 -10.60 26.15 14.51
CA PRO A 532 -10.86 26.10 13.07
C PRO A 532 -12.36 25.98 12.76
N ASP A 533 -12.80 26.63 11.68
CA ASP A 533 -14.21 26.65 11.26
C ASP A 533 -14.72 25.27 10.81
N ASN A 534 -13.81 24.35 10.45
CA ASN A 534 -14.14 22.99 10.04
C ASN A 534 -14.31 22.02 11.22
N CYS A 535 -14.25 22.48 12.47
CA CYS A 535 -14.44 21.65 13.67
C CYS A 535 -15.88 21.73 14.20
N ARG A 536 -16.58 20.60 14.19
CA ARG A 536 -18.00 20.54 14.58
C ARG A 536 -18.32 19.41 15.54
N VAL A 537 -19.22 19.70 16.47
CA VAL A 537 -19.89 18.69 17.31
C VAL A 537 -21.13 18.20 16.57
N LEU A 538 -21.25 16.88 16.35
CA LEU A 538 -22.52 16.32 15.87
C LEU A 538 -23.59 16.55 16.95
N PRO A 539 -24.79 17.02 16.60
CA PRO A 539 -25.91 17.05 17.53
C PRO A 539 -26.11 15.64 18.09
N SER A 540 -26.05 15.48 19.41
CA SER A 540 -26.43 14.19 19.99
C SER A 540 -27.87 13.88 19.59
N ALA A 541 -28.19 12.62 19.27
CA ALA A 541 -29.56 12.17 18.99
C ALA A 541 -30.58 12.44 20.12
N ASN A 542 -30.14 12.99 21.26
CA ASN A 542 -30.96 13.41 22.40
C ASN A 542 -31.16 14.94 22.51
N ALA A 543 -30.59 15.76 21.62
CA ALA A 543 -30.68 17.23 21.72
C ALA A 543 -32.06 17.79 21.29
N GLU A 544 -32.89 16.99 20.60
CA GLU A 544 -34.28 17.36 20.30
C GLU A 544 -35.25 17.15 21.48
N ALA A 545 -34.79 16.57 22.60
CA ALA A 545 -35.64 16.32 23.77
C ALA A 545 -35.59 17.42 24.86
N GLU A 546 -34.73 18.44 24.74
CA GLU A 546 -34.58 19.51 25.74
C GLU A 546 -34.74 20.93 25.16
N ALA A 547 -35.60 21.10 24.15
CA ALA A 547 -36.13 22.43 23.86
C ALA A 547 -37.22 22.77 24.91
N PRO A 548 -37.09 23.84 25.71
CA PRO A 548 -38.17 24.26 26.60
C PRO A 548 -39.38 24.64 25.76
N ALA A 549 -40.55 24.12 26.16
CA ALA A 549 -41.83 24.46 25.55
C ALA A 549 -41.96 26.00 25.48
N LYS A 550 -42.12 26.52 24.27
CA LYS A 550 -42.41 27.93 24.03
C LYS A 550 -43.64 28.32 24.86
N LEU A 551 -43.45 29.29 25.76
CA LEU A 551 -44.53 30.12 26.30
C LEU A 551 -44.79 31.27 25.34
#